data_AF-A0A961N6U3-F1
#
_entry.id   AF-A0A961N6U3-F1
#
_cell.length_a   1.000
_cell.length_b   1.000
_cell.length_c   1.000
_cell.angle_alpha   90.00
_cell.angle_beta   90.00
_cell.angle_gamma   90.00
#
_symmetry.space_group_name_H-M   'P 1'
#
loop_
_entity.id
_entity.type
_entity.pdbx_description
1 polymer ?
#
loop_
_entity_poly.entity_id
_entity_poly.type
_entity_poly.pdbx_seq_one_letter_code
_entity_poly.pdbx_strand_id
1 'polypeptide(L)'
;MRTLAIIITAFLMIVCGDQQAHAGKRAALVIGNSAYRNVAALTNPAHDAAAIADMFKQAKFDVVTLREDLGNVEMRRALRDFSDQAQGADIAVIYYAGHGIEVNGTNYLIPVDATIQRDTDTYDEAIALDRILQAVEPARQLRLVILDACRDNPFVARMRRTLALRSLGRGLAGIEPMQPNTLVAYAAKGGSTASDGDGKNSPFTGALLKHLTTPGLDVRRAFGLVRDDVMAATDNHQEPFVYGSLGGNEVPLVPVAKPRERPVADIRSDYELAEKVGTREAWDSFIRAYPTGFYTDLAKAQRNKLDAEAARRTATDKARAAADEEARLAAQGASSRTQAEAAERARKEADRQKQAEAAAATADANVKHAAEAKSMAEKAAAGTTEPTADKPAPAQKMAALPSAGETSRQAAPNPDADLPRRLQAELDRVGCDVGEVDGIWGAGSQRALSAFNRHAGTRFDTSLASRAALDAVRGKRGRVCPLQCGRGSHAVGGRCVASACRRGFARDDDGVCRPVGRVGRSRPDRYDDPYERRRPRRQAAPVRVERAPPVARHGPQVICDDHGCRPVRRGCRAGLANGPFQSQVCD
;
A
#
# COMPACT_ATOMS: atom_id res chain seq x y z
N MET A 1 -18.57 31.58 47.51
CA MET A 1 -18.91 30.53 46.53
C MET A 1 -18.35 30.82 45.13
N ARG A 2 -18.50 32.04 44.58
CA ARG A 2 -17.94 32.42 43.26
C ARG A 2 -16.39 32.35 43.19
N THR A 3 -15.70 32.74 44.24
CA THR A 3 -14.23 32.66 44.34
C THR A 3 -13.71 31.23 44.46
N LEU A 4 -14.44 30.36 45.17
CA LEU A 4 -14.10 28.94 45.29
C LEU A 4 -14.28 28.20 43.95
N ALA A 5 -15.32 28.54 43.19
CA ALA A 5 -15.57 27.97 41.87
C ALA A 5 -14.47 28.33 40.86
N ILE A 6 -13.95 29.56 40.91
CA ILE A 6 -12.86 30.04 40.04
C ILE A 6 -11.54 29.33 40.36
N ILE A 7 -11.24 29.10 41.64
CA ILE A 7 -10.02 28.38 42.05
C ILE A 7 -10.09 26.90 41.64
N ILE A 8 -11.27 26.26 41.75
CA ILE A 8 -11.46 24.88 41.33
C ILE A 8 -11.39 24.74 39.81
N THR A 9 -11.91 25.70 39.03
CA THR A 9 -11.78 25.68 37.55
C THR A 9 -10.36 25.98 37.09
N ALA A 10 -9.62 26.86 37.78
CA ALA A 10 -8.21 27.10 37.49
C ALA A 10 -7.33 25.88 37.82
N PHE A 11 -7.63 25.17 38.91
CA PHE A 11 -6.91 23.95 39.29
C PHE A 11 -7.23 22.79 38.34
N LEU A 12 -8.47 22.68 37.85
CA LEU A 12 -8.87 21.64 36.89
C LEU A 12 -8.31 21.87 35.47
N MET A 13 -8.08 23.14 35.07
CA MET A 13 -7.40 23.45 33.81
C MET A 13 -5.89 23.17 33.82
N ILE A 14 -5.24 23.19 34.99
CA ILE A 14 -3.80 22.89 35.13
C ILE A 14 -3.53 21.38 35.10
N VAL A 15 -4.49 20.55 35.52
CA VAL A 15 -4.35 19.08 35.55
C VAL A 15 -4.59 18.42 34.17
N CYS A 16 -5.11 19.16 33.18
CA CYS A 16 -5.30 18.67 31.81
C CYS A 16 -4.30 19.24 30.78
N GLY A 17 -3.30 20.01 31.22
CA GLY A 17 -2.19 20.46 30.36
C GLY A 17 -1.11 19.38 30.27
N ASP A 18 -0.73 19.02 29.04
CA ASP A 18 0.36 18.09 28.70
C ASP A 18 0.12 16.59 28.96
N GLN A 19 -0.92 16.05 28.33
CA GLN A 19 -0.67 14.81 27.59
C GLN A 19 -0.08 15.16 26.22
N GLN A 20 1.20 15.56 26.22
CA GLN A 20 2.00 15.31 25.04
C GLN A 20 1.93 13.80 24.80
N ALA A 21 1.26 13.42 23.73
CA ALA A 21 1.44 12.09 23.17
C ALA A 21 2.93 11.99 22.86
N HIS A 22 3.70 11.40 23.77
CA HIS A 22 5.13 11.21 23.61
C HIS A 22 5.31 10.34 22.36
N ALA A 23 5.64 10.97 21.25
CA ALA A 23 6.35 10.28 20.19
C ALA A 23 7.61 9.71 20.84
N GLY A 24 7.81 8.41 20.71
CA GLY A 24 8.93 7.72 21.32
C GLY A 24 10.26 8.38 20.98
N LYS A 25 11.13 8.60 21.98
CA LYS A 25 12.45 9.20 21.77
C LYS A 25 13.28 8.29 20.85
N ARG A 26 13.87 8.85 19.79
CA ARG A 26 14.68 8.15 18.79
C ARG A 26 16.09 8.74 18.75
N ALA A 27 17.09 7.88 18.93
CA ALA A 27 18.50 8.28 18.95
C ALA A 27 19.29 7.55 17.86
N ALA A 28 20.18 8.27 17.19
CA ALA A 28 21.09 7.72 16.19
C ALA A 28 22.53 8.18 16.44
N LEU A 29 23.48 7.25 16.44
CA LEU A 29 24.92 7.51 16.35
C LEU A 29 25.41 7.01 15.01
N VAL A 30 26.09 7.88 14.27
CA VAL A 30 26.58 7.62 12.92
C VAL A 30 28.09 7.84 12.92
N ILE A 31 28.84 6.80 12.60
CA ILE A 31 30.31 6.80 12.59
C ILE A 31 30.80 6.49 11.17
N GLY A 32 31.64 7.36 10.60
CA GLY A 32 32.32 7.13 9.34
C GLY A 32 33.84 7.21 9.52
N ASN A 33 34.55 6.08 9.37
CA ASN A 33 36.00 6.04 9.47
C ASN A 33 36.62 5.84 8.08
N SER A 34 37.33 6.85 7.61
CA SER A 34 37.93 6.99 6.29
C SER A 34 39.46 7.16 6.36
N ALA A 35 39.97 8.02 7.23
CA ALA A 35 41.37 8.47 7.28
C ALA A 35 42.27 7.57 8.15
N TYR A 36 42.38 6.28 7.80
CA TYR A 36 43.23 5.33 8.53
C TYR A 36 44.72 5.67 8.43
N ARG A 37 45.41 5.65 9.57
CA ARG A 37 46.85 6.00 9.66
C ARG A 37 47.76 4.87 9.19
N ASN A 38 47.36 3.62 9.45
CA ASN A 38 48.22 2.44 9.31
C ASN A 38 47.83 1.49 8.16
N VAL A 39 46.68 1.72 7.53
CA VAL A 39 46.14 0.95 6.40
C VAL A 39 45.59 1.89 5.33
N ALA A 40 45.20 1.34 4.18
CA ALA A 40 44.62 2.13 3.09
C ALA A 40 43.38 2.90 3.59
N ALA A 41 43.37 4.20 3.32
CA ALA A 41 42.23 5.07 3.56
C ALA A 41 41.06 4.68 2.66
N LEU A 42 39.85 4.93 3.15
CA LEU A 42 38.60 4.69 2.42
C LEU A 42 37.95 6.02 2.07
N THR A 43 37.54 6.18 0.81
CA THR A 43 37.02 7.47 0.31
C THR A 43 35.57 7.72 0.71
N ASN A 44 34.75 6.67 0.77
CA ASN A 44 33.29 6.79 0.90
C ASN A 44 32.72 6.81 2.33
N PRO A 45 33.32 6.18 3.37
CA PRO A 45 32.71 6.09 4.70
C PRO A 45 32.30 7.42 5.35
N ALA A 46 33.13 8.46 5.29
CA ALA A 46 32.76 9.78 5.81
C ALA A 46 31.56 10.37 5.05
N HIS A 47 31.54 10.23 3.72
CA HIS A 47 30.45 10.70 2.89
C HIS A 47 29.14 9.94 3.16
N ASP A 48 29.22 8.61 3.26
CA ASP A 48 28.09 7.74 3.58
C ASP A 48 27.51 8.06 4.97
N ALA A 49 28.38 8.24 5.96
CA ALA A 49 28.00 8.63 7.32
C ALA A 49 27.31 10.00 7.34
N ALA A 50 27.83 11.00 6.61
CA ALA A 50 27.17 12.30 6.51
C ALA A 50 25.76 12.19 5.91
N ALA A 51 25.60 11.43 4.82
CA ALA A 51 24.31 11.22 4.17
C ALA A 51 23.29 10.52 5.10
N ILE A 52 23.72 9.49 5.82
CA ILE A 52 22.87 8.76 6.78
C ILE A 52 22.50 9.62 7.99
N ALA A 53 23.43 10.46 8.48
CA ALA A 53 23.12 11.40 9.55
C ALA A 53 22.05 12.42 9.11
N ASP A 54 22.17 12.98 7.91
CA ASP A 54 21.17 13.90 7.38
C ASP A 54 19.82 13.23 7.14
N MET A 55 19.82 11.98 6.70
CA MET A 55 18.62 11.15 6.61
C MET A 55 17.90 11.02 7.96
N PHE A 56 18.62 10.70 9.04
CA PHE A 56 18.01 10.60 10.38
C PHE A 56 17.48 11.94 10.90
N LYS A 57 18.17 13.06 10.60
CA LYS A 57 17.68 14.41 10.93
C LYS A 57 16.37 14.73 10.18
N GLN A 58 16.31 14.40 8.89
CA GLN A 58 15.10 14.58 8.07
C GLN A 58 13.94 13.70 8.57
N ALA A 59 14.24 12.49 9.04
CA ALA A 59 13.31 11.57 9.71
C ALA A 59 12.87 12.02 11.12
N LYS A 60 13.33 13.19 11.59
CA LYS A 60 13.01 13.81 12.88
C LYS A 60 13.44 12.98 14.09
N PHE A 61 14.57 12.28 14.00
CA PHE A 61 15.19 11.67 15.18
C PHE A 61 15.54 12.76 16.20
N ASP A 62 15.28 12.49 17.48
CA ASP A 62 15.47 13.46 18.56
C ASP A 62 16.95 13.76 18.81
N VAL A 63 17.79 12.73 18.67
CA VAL A 63 19.24 12.84 18.83
C VAL A 63 19.92 12.20 17.62
N VAL A 64 20.72 12.97 16.90
CA VAL A 64 21.56 12.46 15.80
C VAL A 64 22.98 12.95 16.00
N THR A 65 23.88 12.03 16.35
CA THR A 65 25.30 12.30 16.57
C THR A 65 26.12 11.76 15.41
N LEU A 66 26.70 12.64 14.61
CA LEU A 66 27.69 12.28 13.58
C LEU A 66 29.10 12.39 14.17
N ARG A 67 29.93 11.38 13.88
CA ARG A 67 31.36 11.33 14.19
C ARG A 67 32.12 10.76 13.01
N GLU A 68 33.28 11.34 12.73
CA GLU A 68 34.12 10.94 11.61
C GLU A 68 35.54 10.69 12.11
N ASP A 69 36.22 9.72 11.51
CA ASP A 69 37.62 9.38 11.73
C ASP A 69 38.01 9.23 13.21
N LEU A 70 37.23 8.45 13.95
CA LEU A 70 37.44 8.26 15.39
C LEU A 70 38.61 7.33 15.69
N GLY A 71 39.46 7.77 16.62
CA GLY A 71 40.45 6.89 17.26
C GLY A 71 39.82 5.94 18.29
N ASN A 72 40.59 4.97 18.79
CA ASN A 72 40.07 3.92 19.69
C ASN A 72 39.40 4.50 20.94
N VAL A 73 40.08 5.42 21.63
CA VAL A 73 39.56 6.06 22.85
C VAL A 73 38.30 6.88 22.57
N GLU A 74 38.26 7.57 21.45
CA GLU A 74 37.15 8.43 21.05
C GLU A 74 35.93 7.60 20.67
N MET A 75 36.12 6.50 19.93
CA MET A 75 35.05 5.56 19.60
C MET A 75 34.46 4.93 20.86
N ARG A 76 35.31 4.53 21.83
CA ARG A 76 34.87 4.04 23.15
C ARG A 76 34.08 5.09 23.94
N ARG A 77 34.45 6.36 23.85
CA ARG A 77 33.71 7.47 24.46
C ARG A 77 32.38 7.70 23.75
N ALA A 78 32.37 7.80 22.42
CA ALA A 78 31.15 8.01 21.63
C ALA A 78 30.10 6.93 21.89
N LEU A 79 30.50 5.66 22.02
CA LEU A 79 29.59 4.56 22.37
C LEU A 79 29.01 4.69 23.79
N ARG A 80 29.80 5.16 24.77
CA ARG A 80 29.30 5.41 26.12
C ARG A 80 28.31 6.56 26.13
N ASP A 81 28.69 7.69 25.53
CA ASP A 81 27.84 8.88 25.45
C ASP A 81 26.52 8.57 24.74
N PHE A 82 26.56 7.74 23.69
CA PHE A 82 25.36 7.29 22.99
C PHE A 82 24.51 6.33 23.82
N SER A 83 25.13 5.42 24.59
CA SER A 83 24.40 4.55 25.51
C SER A 83 23.58 5.35 26.52
N ASP A 84 24.14 6.44 27.04
CA ASP A 84 23.44 7.38 27.92
C ASP A 84 22.28 8.09 27.18
N GLN A 85 22.49 8.50 25.93
CA GLN A 85 21.44 9.10 25.09
C GLN A 85 20.31 8.12 24.75
N ALA A 86 20.64 6.84 24.57
CA ALA A 86 19.71 5.76 24.26
C ALA A 86 18.84 5.37 25.46
N GLN A 87 19.18 5.78 26.69
CA GLN A 87 18.34 5.55 27.86
C GLN A 87 16.95 6.16 27.66
N GLY A 88 15.93 5.32 27.78
CA GLY A 88 14.53 5.70 27.59
C GLY A 88 14.14 5.97 26.13
N ALA A 89 15.03 5.75 25.16
CA ALA A 89 14.69 5.78 23.75
C ALA A 89 13.84 4.56 23.36
N ASP A 90 12.85 4.77 22.50
CA ASP A 90 12.13 3.67 21.88
C ASP A 90 12.95 3.05 20.75
N ILE A 91 13.71 3.87 20.02
CA ILE A 91 14.58 3.42 18.94
C ILE A 91 16.00 3.94 19.17
N ALA A 92 16.98 3.04 19.16
CA ALA A 92 18.39 3.38 19.09
C ALA A 92 19.01 2.76 17.83
N VAL A 93 19.69 3.59 17.05
CA VAL A 93 20.38 3.18 15.84
C VAL A 93 21.86 3.53 15.94
N ILE A 94 22.73 2.56 15.65
CA ILE A 94 24.14 2.83 15.38
C ILE A 94 24.43 2.46 13.93
N TYR A 95 24.92 3.42 13.16
CA TYR A 95 25.47 3.19 11.82
C TYR A 95 26.99 3.33 11.89
N TYR A 96 27.69 2.38 11.28
CA TYR A 96 29.14 2.44 11.11
C TYR A 96 29.52 2.15 9.66
N ALA A 97 30.34 3.01 9.07
CA ALA A 97 31.04 2.77 7.82
C ALA A 97 32.57 2.79 8.04
N GLY A 98 33.28 1.81 7.47
CA GLY A 98 34.73 1.71 7.62
C GLY A 98 35.27 0.28 7.53
N HIS A 99 36.49 0.05 8.01
CA HIS A 99 37.08 -1.29 8.08
C HIS A 99 36.49 -2.10 9.23
N GLY A 100 36.22 -3.39 8.96
CA GLY A 100 35.80 -4.36 9.97
C GLY A 100 36.49 -5.70 9.73
N ILE A 101 36.91 -6.37 10.80
CA ILE A 101 37.61 -7.66 10.72
C ILE A 101 36.99 -8.69 11.66
N GLU A 102 37.12 -9.96 11.32
CA GLU A 102 36.85 -11.06 12.25
C GLU A 102 38.15 -11.72 12.68
N VAL A 103 38.28 -11.86 14.00
CA VAL A 103 39.35 -12.63 14.62
C VAL A 103 38.68 -13.64 15.55
N ASN A 104 38.91 -14.94 15.30
CA ASN A 104 38.37 -16.03 16.11
C ASN A 104 36.84 -15.98 16.30
N GLY A 105 36.09 -15.72 15.23
CA GLY A 105 34.63 -15.65 15.27
C GLY A 105 34.07 -14.37 15.91
N THR A 106 34.92 -13.44 16.36
CA THR A 106 34.49 -12.16 16.95
C THR A 106 34.68 -11.03 15.95
N ASN A 107 33.64 -10.21 15.80
CA ASN A 107 33.62 -9.04 14.93
C ASN A 107 34.24 -7.83 15.60
N TYR A 108 35.16 -7.17 14.91
CA TYR A 108 35.82 -5.96 15.36
C TYR A 108 35.68 -4.86 14.32
N LEU A 109 35.37 -3.66 14.79
CA LEU A 109 35.37 -2.43 14.03
C LEU A 109 36.70 -1.71 14.30
N ILE A 110 37.28 -1.13 13.25
CA ILE A 110 38.64 -0.63 13.27
C ILE A 110 38.64 0.91 13.44
N PRO A 111 39.19 1.43 14.55
CA PRO A 111 39.49 2.85 14.68
C PRO A 111 40.58 3.34 13.70
N VAL A 112 40.60 4.63 13.37
CA VAL A 112 41.56 5.16 12.38
C VAL A 112 43.02 5.12 12.85
N ASP A 113 43.25 5.06 14.16
CA ASP A 113 44.57 5.02 14.80
C ASP A 113 45.04 3.61 15.15
N ALA A 114 44.24 2.57 14.86
CA ALA A 114 44.52 1.20 15.25
C ALA A 114 45.85 0.69 14.66
N THR A 115 46.69 0.13 15.53
CA THR A 115 48.01 -0.43 15.16
C THR A 115 48.05 -1.93 15.42
N ILE A 116 47.58 -2.71 14.45
CA ILE A 116 47.45 -4.17 14.60
C ILE A 116 48.64 -4.88 13.95
N GLN A 117 49.61 -5.32 14.74
CA GLN A 117 50.79 -6.08 14.27
C GLN A 117 50.65 -7.58 14.51
N ARG A 118 49.95 -7.98 15.57
CA ARG A 118 49.60 -9.35 15.92
C ARG A 118 48.09 -9.49 16.02
N ASP A 119 47.61 -10.71 15.87
CA ASP A 119 46.21 -11.06 16.08
C ASP A 119 45.68 -10.65 17.47
N THR A 120 46.50 -10.79 18.52
CA THR A 120 46.19 -10.37 19.90
C THR A 120 46.05 -8.86 20.08
N ASP A 121 46.69 -8.04 19.24
CA ASP A 121 46.60 -6.57 19.37
C ASP A 121 45.17 -6.09 19.07
N THR A 122 44.38 -6.88 18.34
CA THR A 122 42.97 -6.60 18.03
C THR A 122 42.12 -6.37 19.28
N TYR A 123 42.43 -7.05 20.40
CA TYR A 123 41.65 -6.92 21.64
C TYR A 123 41.76 -5.52 22.27
N ASP A 124 42.90 -4.86 22.09
CA ASP A 124 43.19 -3.54 22.67
C ASP A 124 42.93 -2.42 21.65
N GLU A 125 43.37 -2.64 20.40
CA GLU A 125 43.37 -1.63 19.32
C GLU A 125 42.04 -1.50 18.58
N ALA A 126 41.18 -2.53 18.60
CA ALA A 126 39.89 -2.52 17.91
C ALA A 126 38.69 -2.47 18.87
N ILE A 127 37.49 -2.31 18.31
CA ILE A 127 36.22 -2.28 19.06
C ILE A 127 35.39 -3.50 18.70
N ALA A 128 35.17 -4.40 19.67
CA ALA A 128 34.30 -5.56 19.46
C ALA A 128 32.85 -5.13 19.18
N LEU A 129 32.17 -5.83 18.26
CA LEU A 129 30.77 -5.57 17.92
C LEU A 129 29.85 -5.68 19.14
N ASP A 130 30.14 -6.59 20.06
CA ASP A 130 29.38 -6.76 21.30
C ASP A 130 29.29 -5.46 22.11
N ARG A 131 30.33 -4.63 22.06
CA ARG A 131 30.32 -3.32 22.74
C ARG A 131 29.37 -2.33 22.06
N ILE A 132 29.17 -2.45 20.75
CA ILE A 132 28.19 -1.64 20.01
C ILE A 132 26.78 -2.14 20.32
N LEU A 133 26.58 -3.45 20.39
CA LEU A 133 25.31 -4.04 20.80
C LEU A 133 24.91 -3.62 22.22
N GLN A 134 25.87 -3.56 23.14
CA GLN A 134 25.66 -3.01 24.49
C GLN A 134 25.25 -1.53 24.47
N ALA A 135 25.79 -0.73 23.54
CA ALA A 135 25.47 0.70 23.48
C ALA A 135 24.01 0.97 23.04
N VAL A 136 23.40 0.10 22.22
CA VAL A 136 21.98 0.19 21.83
C VAL A 136 21.02 -0.46 22.83
N GLU A 137 21.52 -1.31 23.73
CA GLU A 137 20.70 -2.08 24.68
C GLU A 137 19.69 -1.26 25.51
N PRO A 138 20.00 -0.02 25.97
CA PRO A 138 19.06 0.76 26.75
C PRO A 138 17.74 1.12 26.04
N ALA A 139 17.66 0.96 24.70
CA ALA A 139 16.44 1.23 23.95
C ALA A 139 15.37 0.13 24.13
N ARG A 140 14.09 0.55 24.05
CA ARG A 140 12.93 -0.28 24.42
C ARG A 140 12.32 -1.08 23.28
N GLN A 141 12.17 -0.50 22.09
CA GLN A 141 11.37 -1.09 21.00
C GLN A 141 12.23 -1.59 19.83
N LEU A 142 13.27 -0.84 19.45
CA LEU A 142 14.17 -1.21 18.36
C LEU A 142 15.62 -0.86 18.70
N ARG A 143 16.47 -1.86 18.62
CA ARG A 143 17.92 -1.76 18.74
C ARG A 143 18.50 -2.14 17.40
N LEU A 144 18.99 -1.17 16.64
CA LEU A 144 19.43 -1.38 15.27
C LEU A 144 20.91 -1.03 15.14
N VAL A 145 21.70 -1.99 14.65
CA VAL A 145 23.10 -1.76 14.28
C VAL A 145 23.24 -2.00 12.78
N ILE A 146 23.72 -1.01 12.05
CA ILE A 146 23.93 -1.05 10.60
C ILE A 146 25.44 -0.96 10.36
N LEU A 147 25.98 -1.96 9.68
CA LEU A 147 27.42 -2.10 9.42
C LEU A 147 27.67 -2.06 7.92
N ASP A 148 28.09 -0.89 7.44
CA ASP A 148 28.58 -0.65 6.09
C ASP A 148 30.11 -0.79 6.06
N ALA A 149 30.58 -1.97 6.44
CA ALA A 149 31.99 -2.26 6.57
C ALA A 149 32.43 -3.35 5.61
N CYS A 150 33.52 -3.07 4.92
CA CYS A 150 34.26 -4.06 4.16
C CYS A 150 34.75 -5.16 5.08
N ARG A 151 34.66 -6.38 4.55
CA ARG A 151 35.03 -7.61 5.24
C ARG A 151 36.51 -7.98 4.95
N ASP A 152 37.13 -7.47 3.89
CA ASP A 152 38.56 -7.73 3.66
C ASP A 152 39.44 -7.14 4.75
N ASN A 153 40.14 -8.00 5.49
CA ASN A 153 41.00 -7.59 6.60
C ASN A 153 42.30 -6.96 6.04
N PRO A 154 42.49 -5.63 6.16
CA PRO A 154 43.61 -4.94 5.54
C PRO A 154 44.94 -5.23 6.25
N PHE A 155 44.91 -5.87 7.42
CA PHE A 155 46.08 -6.21 8.22
C PHE A 155 46.62 -7.62 7.93
N VAL A 156 45.90 -8.50 7.21
CA VAL A 156 46.30 -9.92 7.01
C VAL A 156 47.68 -10.07 6.39
N ALA A 157 48.08 -9.17 5.48
CA ALA A 157 49.37 -9.24 4.80
C ALA A 157 50.56 -8.87 5.71
N ARG A 158 50.32 -8.11 6.79
CA ARG A 158 51.37 -7.57 7.68
C ARG A 158 51.32 -8.15 9.10
N MET A 159 50.18 -8.73 9.49
CA MET A 159 49.93 -9.27 10.82
C MET A 159 50.68 -10.59 11.06
N ARG A 160 51.45 -10.64 12.15
CA ARG A 160 52.08 -11.88 12.66
C ARG A 160 51.04 -12.71 13.40
N ARG A 161 50.84 -13.95 12.94
CA ARG A 161 49.91 -14.90 13.55
C ARG A 161 50.56 -15.55 14.76
N THR A 162 49.92 -15.45 15.91
CA THR A 162 50.36 -16.16 17.12
C THR A 162 49.72 -17.55 17.08
N LEU A 163 50.48 -18.61 17.45
CA LEU A 163 50.08 -20.02 17.28
C LEU A 163 48.72 -20.42 17.95
N ALA A 164 48.12 -19.52 18.73
CA ALA A 164 46.86 -19.73 19.46
C ALA A 164 45.58 -19.43 18.65
N LEU A 165 45.62 -18.64 17.57
CA LEU A 165 44.42 -18.19 16.86
C LEU A 165 44.37 -18.78 15.44
N ARG A 166 43.54 -19.82 15.25
CA ARG A 166 43.50 -20.63 14.00
C ARG A 166 42.54 -20.11 12.92
N SER A 167 41.70 -19.11 13.19
CA SER A 167 40.74 -18.57 12.20
C SER A 167 40.80 -17.04 12.11
N LEU A 168 41.29 -16.56 10.96
CA LEU A 168 41.06 -15.20 10.48
C LEU A 168 40.01 -15.29 9.36
N GLY A 169 38.87 -14.64 9.54
CA GLY A 169 37.84 -14.54 8.51
C GLY A 169 38.27 -13.62 7.38
N ARG A 170 37.69 -13.79 6.19
CA ARG A 170 37.78 -12.80 5.08
C ARG A 170 36.87 -11.58 5.34
N GLY A 171 36.48 -11.34 6.59
CA GLY A 171 35.30 -10.57 6.92
C GLY A 171 34.88 -10.60 8.34
N LEU A 172 34.02 -9.67 8.74
CA LEU A 172 33.11 -9.88 9.87
C LEU A 172 32.43 -11.28 9.70
N ALA A 173 32.00 -11.90 10.79
CA ALA A 173 31.12 -13.05 10.89
C ALA A 173 29.65 -12.61 10.85
N GLY A 174 28.74 -13.57 10.63
CA GLY A 174 27.33 -13.37 11.00
C GLY A 174 27.15 -13.56 12.50
N ILE A 175 26.48 -12.64 13.18
CA ILE A 175 26.22 -12.71 14.62
C ILE A 175 24.72 -12.64 14.83
N GLU A 176 24.15 -13.68 15.45
CA GLU A 176 22.78 -13.66 15.91
C GLU A 176 22.72 -12.96 17.26
N PRO A 177 22.12 -11.76 17.37
CA PRO A 177 22.02 -11.08 18.64
C PRO A 177 21.14 -11.89 19.59
N MET A 178 21.64 -12.14 20.81
CA MET A 178 20.92 -12.91 21.82
C MET A 178 19.74 -12.13 22.44
N GLN A 179 19.73 -10.81 22.27
CA GLN A 179 18.75 -9.92 22.85
C GLN A 179 17.54 -9.74 21.93
N PRO A 180 16.29 -9.77 22.46
CA PRO A 180 15.11 -9.50 21.67
C PRO A 180 15.13 -8.05 21.13
N ASN A 181 14.34 -7.81 20.09
CA ASN A 181 14.18 -6.49 19.46
C ASN A 181 15.50 -5.88 18.95
N THR A 182 16.47 -6.73 18.64
CA THR A 182 17.79 -6.31 18.14
C THR A 182 17.96 -6.81 16.71
N LEU A 183 18.32 -5.89 15.81
CA LEU A 183 18.68 -6.19 14.44
C LEU A 183 20.10 -5.73 14.14
N VAL A 184 20.85 -6.58 13.46
CA VAL A 184 22.17 -6.24 12.93
C VAL A 184 22.14 -6.40 11.41
N ALA A 185 22.17 -5.28 10.70
CA ALA A 185 22.17 -5.23 9.24
C ALA A 185 23.59 -5.07 8.73
N TYR A 186 24.03 -5.97 7.86
CA TYR A 186 25.35 -5.95 7.23
C TYR A 186 25.20 -5.61 5.74
N ALA A 187 26.11 -4.79 5.23
CA ALA A 187 26.19 -4.48 3.80
C ALA A 187 26.46 -5.69 2.91
N ALA A 188 27.08 -6.74 3.45
CA ALA A 188 27.33 -8.01 2.79
C ALA A 188 27.20 -9.19 3.78
N LYS A 189 26.77 -10.36 3.29
CA LYS A 189 26.61 -11.58 4.07
C LYS A 189 27.94 -12.13 4.62
N GLY A 190 27.81 -13.04 5.59
CA GLY A 190 28.82 -14.02 6.03
C GLY A 190 29.92 -14.33 5.01
N GLY A 191 31.16 -13.88 5.22
CA GLY A 191 32.31 -14.27 4.39
C GLY A 191 32.37 -13.68 2.97
N SER A 192 31.62 -12.60 2.69
CA SER A 192 31.66 -11.86 1.42
C SER A 192 32.00 -10.38 1.63
N THR A 193 32.51 -9.72 0.59
CA THR A 193 32.97 -8.32 0.65
C THR A 193 31.86 -7.35 0.22
N ALA A 194 31.76 -6.21 0.91
CA ALA A 194 30.93 -5.08 0.48
C ALA A 194 31.75 -4.20 -0.48
N SER A 195 31.13 -3.70 -1.55
CA SER A 195 31.77 -2.77 -2.47
C SER A 195 31.60 -1.34 -1.97
N ASP A 196 32.66 -0.54 -2.01
CA ASP A 196 32.56 0.91 -1.78
C ASP A 196 31.81 1.60 -2.93
N GLY A 197 31.74 0.98 -4.12
CA GLY A 197 31.09 1.52 -5.30
C GLY A 197 31.84 2.68 -5.97
N ASP A 198 31.47 2.97 -7.23
CA ASP A 198 32.08 4.05 -8.03
C ASP A 198 31.27 5.37 -7.97
N GLY A 199 30.18 5.36 -7.21
CA GLY A 199 29.24 6.48 -7.08
C GLY A 199 29.60 7.43 -5.93
N LYS A 200 28.66 8.34 -5.66
CA LYS A 200 28.76 9.29 -4.53
C LYS A 200 28.66 8.60 -3.15
N ASN A 201 27.95 7.49 -3.06
CA ASN A 201 27.77 6.68 -1.85
C ASN A 201 28.02 5.21 -2.18
N SER A 202 28.26 4.38 -1.16
CA SER A 202 28.26 2.92 -1.33
C SER A 202 26.90 2.43 -1.85
N PRO A 203 26.84 1.30 -2.61
CA PRO A 203 25.58 0.73 -3.07
C PRO A 203 24.61 0.45 -1.92
N PHE A 204 25.15 0.02 -0.76
CA PHE A 204 24.36 -0.25 0.43
C PHE A 204 23.79 1.04 1.02
N THR A 205 24.62 2.06 1.22
CA THR A 205 24.16 3.36 1.73
C THR A 205 23.17 4.03 0.78
N GLY A 206 23.40 3.99 -0.53
CA GLY A 206 22.45 4.48 -1.53
C GLY A 206 21.07 3.83 -1.40
N ALA A 207 21.02 2.51 -1.20
CA ALA A 207 19.78 1.78 -1.00
C ALA A 207 19.12 2.08 0.36
N LEU A 208 19.90 2.23 1.44
CA LEU A 208 19.39 2.61 2.77
C LEU A 208 18.66 3.96 2.72
N LEU A 209 19.27 4.96 2.10
CA LEU A 209 18.70 6.32 1.97
C LEU A 209 17.34 6.32 1.27
N LYS A 210 17.17 5.43 0.28
CA LYS A 210 15.93 5.29 -0.50
C LYS A 210 14.79 4.66 0.29
N HIS A 211 15.08 3.65 1.11
CA HIS A 211 14.02 2.83 1.74
C HIS A 211 13.77 3.15 3.20
N LEU A 212 14.81 3.44 4.00
CA LEU A 212 14.66 3.65 5.45
C LEU A 212 13.85 4.90 5.82
N THR A 213 13.75 5.86 4.91
CA THR A 213 12.97 7.10 5.10
C THR A 213 11.50 6.98 4.71
N THR A 214 11.09 5.83 4.15
CA THR A 214 9.71 5.65 3.68
C THR A 214 8.73 5.68 4.86
N PRO A 215 7.82 6.67 4.95
CA PRO A 215 6.91 6.78 6.09
C PRO A 215 6.02 5.54 6.22
N GLY A 216 5.95 4.98 7.42
CA GLY A 216 5.13 3.80 7.73
C GLY A 216 5.66 2.47 7.21
N LEU A 217 6.83 2.43 6.57
CA LEU A 217 7.43 1.18 6.12
C LEU A 217 8.11 0.45 7.28
N ASP A 218 7.68 -0.78 7.56
CA ASP A 218 8.32 -1.66 8.55
C ASP A 218 9.81 -1.88 8.21
N VAL A 219 10.66 -1.78 9.23
CA VAL A 219 12.11 -1.85 9.08
C VAL A 219 12.59 -3.17 8.45
N ARG A 220 11.93 -4.31 8.70
CA ARG A 220 12.32 -5.59 8.08
C ARG A 220 12.02 -5.59 6.58
N ARG A 221 10.88 -5.02 6.20
CA ARG A 221 10.53 -4.86 4.78
C ARG A 221 11.46 -3.87 4.09
N ALA A 222 11.81 -2.77 4.77
CA ALA A 222 12.79 -1.81 4.24
C ALA A 222 14.13 -2.50 3.96
N PHE A 223 14.65 -3.32 4.88
CA PHE A 223 15.88 -4.07 4.63
C PHE A 223 15.77 -5.13 3.53
N GLY A 224 14.58 -5.73 3.34
CA GLY A 224 14.31 -6.58 2.18
C GLY A 224 14.48 -5.82 0.86
N LEU A 225 13.90 -4.62 0.76
CA LEU A 225 14.05 -3.76 -0.42
C LEU A 225 15.49 -3.26 -0.61
N VAL A 226 16.19 -2.95 0.49
CA VAL A 226 17.61 -2.60 0.45
C VAL A 226 18.44 -3.74 -0.14
N ARG A 227 18.19 -4.98 0.30
CA ARG A 227 18.87 -6.16 -0.25
C ARG A 227 18.61 -6.29 -1.75
N ASP A 228 17.36 -6.18 -2.19
CA ASP A 228 16.99 -6.32 -3.59
C ASP A 228 17.68 -5.26 -4.47
N ASP A 229 17.71 -4.00 -4.01
CA ASP A 229 18.36 -2.90 -4.73
C ASP A 229 19.88 -3.07 -4.79
N VAL A 230 20.54 -3.52 -3.71
CA VAL A 230 21.99 -3.77 -3.71
C VAL A 230 22.36 -4.95 -4.61
N MET A 231 21.58 -6.04 -4.56
CA MET A 231 21.78 -7.18 -5.44
C MET A 231 21.66 -6.76 -6.91
N ALA A 232 20.67 -5.92 -7.24
CA ALA A 232 20.51 -5.38 -8.58
C ALA A 232 21.64 -4.44 -8.99
N ALA A 233 22.07 -3.53 -8.10
CA ALA A 233 23.12 -2.54 -8.39
C ALA A 233 24.53 -3.15 -8.49
N THR A 234 24.74 -4.34 -7.92
CA THR A 234 26.04 -5.02 -7.89
C THR A 234 26.08 -6.28 -8.75
N ASP A 235 25.14 -6.45 -9.69
CA ASP A 235 25.04 -7.65 -10.54
C ASP A 235 25.05 -8.97 -9.74
N ASN A 236 24.43 -8.97 -8.55
CA ASN A 236 24.38 -10.04 -7.57
C ASN A 236 25.73 -10.41 -6.92
N HIS A 237 26.74 -9.55 -7.00
CA HIS A 237 28.04 -9.77 -6.34
C HIS A 237 28.01 -9.45 -4.84
N GLN A 238 27.13 -8.56 -4.39
CA GLN A 238 26.99 -8.18 -2.98
C GLN A 238 25.57 -8.44 -2.49
N GLU A 239 25.46 -9.21 -1.40
CA GLU A 239 24.18 -9.56 -0.79
C GLU A 239 24.12 -9.03 0.65
N PRO A 240 23.38 -7.94 0.93
CA PRO A 240 23.13 -7.50 2.30
C PRO A 240 22.37 -8.55 3.10
N PHE A 241 22.66 -8.62 4.40
CA PHE A 241 22.04 -9.61 5.28
C PHE A 241 21.72 -9.01 6.65
N VAL A 242 20.57 -9.39 7.21
CA VAL A 242 20.12 -8.94 8.53
C VAL A 242 20.02 -10.14 9.47
N TYR A 243 20.61 -10.01 10.65
CA TYR A 243 20.53 -10.98 11.74
C TYR A 243 19.68 -10.42 12.89
N GLY A 244 19.13 -11.32 13.70
CA GLY A 244 18.30 -10.97 14.84
C GLY A 244 16.81 -11.04 14.55
N SER A 245 16.04 -10.69 15.58
CA SER A 245 14.59 -10.85 15.58
C SER A 245 13.90 -9.66 16.22
N LEU A 246 12.77 -9.27 15.62
CA LEU A 246 11.84 -8.27 16.14
C LEU A 246 10.50 -8.95 16.47
N GLY A 247 9.79 -8.42 17.46
CA GLY A 247 8.42 -8.83 17.75
C GLY A 247 7.45 -8.66 16.57
N GLY A 248 6.23 -9.19 16.69
CA GLY A 248 5.24 -9.21 15.60
C GLY A 248 4.66 -7.85 15.18
N ASN A 249 4.97 -6.77 15.90
CA ASN A 249 4.50 -5.42 15.56
C ASN A 249 5.32 -4.84 14.39
N GLU A 250 4.67 -3.97 13.61
CA GLU A 250 5.38 -3.15 12.62
C GLU A 250 6.17 -2.05 13.32
N VAL A 251 7.45 -1.91 12.96
CA VAL A 251 8.34 -0.90 13.55
C VAL A 251 8.92 -0.04 12.42
N PRO A 252 8.22 1.03 11.99
CA PRO A 252 8.76 1.96 11.01
C PRO A 252 9.74 2.94 11.67
N LEU A 253 10.85 3.25 11.00
CA LEU A 253 11.80 4.29 11.46
C LEU A 253 11.20 5.70 11.34
N VAL A 254 10.37 5.91 10.32
CA VAL A 254 9.59 7.13 10.11
C VAL A 254 8.12 6.81 10.34
N PRO A 255 7.53 7.23 11.48
CA PRO A 255 6.12 6.98 11.74
C PRO A 255 5.27 7.80 10.77
N VAL A 256 4.24 7.17 10.19
CA VAL A 256 3.11 7.92 9.62
C VAL A 256 2.33 8.51 10.78
N ALA A 257 2.08 9.83 10.75
CA ALA A 257 1.21 10.46 11.72
C ALA A 257 -0.15 9.77 11.67
N LYS A 258 -0.50 9.00 12.70
CA LYS A 258 -1.87 8.52 12.86
C LYS A 258 -2.77 9.77 12.92
N PRO A 259 -3.85 9.86 12.13
CA PRO A 259 -4.83 10.91 12.31
C PRO A 259 -5.23 10.92 13.79
N ARG A 260 -5.03 12.06 14.45
CA ARG A 260 -5.35 12.21 15.86
C ARG A 260 -6.87 12.06 15.99
N GLU A 261 -7.34 10.90 16.44
CA GLU A 261 -8.76 10.73 16.78
C GLU A 261 -9.06 11.66 17.96
N ARG A 262 -9.79 12.74 17.68
CA ARG A 262 -10.27 13.65 18.72
C ARG A 262 -11.37 12.95 19.51
N PRO A 263 -11.47 13.16 20.84
CA PRO A 263 -12.52 12.56 21.65
C PRO A 263 -13.92 12.91 21.11
N VAL A 264 -14.83 11.92 21.06
CA VAL A 264 -16.20 12.07 20.53
C VAL A 264 -16.99 13.21 21.19
N ALA A 265 -16.65 13.56 22.44
CA ALA A 265 -17.24 14.69 23.16
C ALA A 265 -17.00 16.05 22.47
N ASP A 266 -15.87 16.21 21.78
CA ASP A 266 -15.49 17.42 21.04
C ASP A 266 -16.37 17.57 19.77
N ILE A 267 -16.66 16.45 19.11
CA ILE A 267 -17.45 16.42 17.86
C ILE A 267 -18.88 16.90 18.07
N ARG A 268 -19.51 16.52 19.19
CA ARG A 268 -20.87 16.98 19.52
C ARG A 268 -20.89 18.49 19.79
N SER A 269 -19.93 19.01 20.55
CA SER A 269 -19.82 20.43 20.86
C SER A 269 -19.66 21.27 19.58
N ASP A 270 -18.79 20.82 18.67
CA ASP A 270 -18.59 21.49 17.38
C ASP A 270 -19.82 21.41 16.48
N TYR A 271 -20.59 20.33 16.55
CA TYR A 271 -21.86 20.21 15.83
C TYR A 271 -22.88 21.22 16.36
N GLU A 272 -23.02 21.33 17.68
CA GLU A 272 -23.93 22.30 18.33
C GLU A 272 -23.51 23.75 18.02
N LEU A 273 -22.21 24.02 17.87
CA LEU A 273 -21.72 25.34 17.43
C LEU A 273 -22.10 25.62 15.97
N ALA A 274 -21.89 24.65 15.07
CA ALA A 274 -22.29 24.78 13.67
C ALA A 274 -23.81 24.96 13.53
N GLU A 275 -24.60 24.29 14.38
CA GLU A 275 -26.04 24.44 14.46
C GLU A 275 -26.47 25.85 14.88
N LYS A 276 -25.80 26.43 15.89
CA LYS A 276 -26.06 27.80 16.34
C LYS A 276 -25.74 28.84 15.26
N VAL A 277 -24.70 28.62 14.47
CA VAL A 277 -24.34 29.52 13.35
C VAL A 277 -25.33 29.36 12.19
N GLY A 278 -25.70 28.12 11.86
CA GLY A 278 -26.78 27.83 10.93
C GLY A 278 -26.53 28.23 9.47
N THR A 279 -25.28 28.46 9.07
CA THR A 279 -24.91 28.82 7.69
C THR A 279 -24.30 27.66 6.92
N ARG A 280 -24.31 27.74 5.59
CA ARG A 280 -23.67 26.75 4.70
C ARG A 280 -22.18 26.60 5.00
N GLU A 281 -21.50 27.72 5.26
CA GLU A 281 -20.08 27.78 5.55
C GLU A 281 -19.74 27.12 6.89
N ALA A 282 -20.61 27.27 7.90
CA ALA A 282 -20.44 26.63 9.20
C ALA A 282 -20.56 25.11 9.07
N TRP A 283 -21.57 24.63 8.34
CA TRP A 283 -21.73 23.20 8.07
C TRP A 283 -20.59 22.64 7.20
N ASP A 284 -20.14 23.36 6.17
CA ASP A 284 -18.98 22.96 5.36
C ASP A 284 -17.68 22.93 6.17
N SER A 285 -17.51 23.86 7.11
CA SER A 285 -16.38 23.85 8.05
C SER A 285 -16.41 22.62 8.95
N PHE A 286 -17.57 22.31 9.53
CA PHE A 286 -17.77 21.11 10.35
C PHE A 286 -17.50 19.83 9.54
N ILE A 287 -18.03 19.70 8.32
CA ILE A 287 -17.84 18.52 7.48
C ILE A 287 -16.37 18.35 7.05
N ARG A 288 -15.64 19.45 6.83
CA ARG A 288 -14.20 19.39 6.55
C ARG A 288 -13.39 18.95 7.78
N ALA A 289 -13.77 19.40 8.96
CA ALA A 289 -13.15 18.99 10.21
C ALA A 289 -13.47 17.52 10.55
N TYR A 290 -14.68 17.06 10.21
CA TYR A 290 -15.21 15.72 10.50
C TYR A 290 -15.75 15.07 9.22
N PRO A 291 -14.93 14.34 8.44
CA PRO A 291 -15.34 13.82 7.12
C PRO A 291 -16.35 12.65 7.18
N THR A 292 -16.36 11.91 8.28
CA THR A 292 -17.17 10.70 8.49
C THR A 292 -17.75 10.67 9.91
N GLY A 293 -18.89 10.02 10.07
CA GLY A 293 -19.55 9.82 11.37
C GLY A 293 -20.97 10.37 11.42
N PHE A 294 -21.68 10.02 12.49
CA PHE A 294 -23.10 10.34 12.67
C PHE A 294 -23.39 11.86 12.55
N TYR A 295 -22.63 12.70 13.25
CA TYR A 295 -22.82 14.16 13.20
C TYR A 295 -22.48 14.77 11.84
N THR A 296 -21.56 14.16 11.09
CA THR A 296 -21.25 14.60 9.73
C THR A 296 -22.41 14.35 8.78
N ASP A 297 -23.08 13.21 8.91
CA ASP A 297 -24.25 12.90 8.09
C ASP A 297 -25.42 13.84 8.40
N LEU A 298 -25.61 14.19 9.68
CA LEU A 298 -26.55 15.24 10.08
C LEU A 298 -26.16 16.62 9.54
N ALA A 299 -24.88 16.99 9.60
CA ALA A 299 -24.40 18.28 9.08
C ALA A 299 -24.58 18.39 7.56
N LYS A 300 -24.35 17.30 6.80
CA LYS A 300 -24.66 17.23 5.37
C LYS A 300 -26.14 17.44 5.11
N ALA A 301 -27.01 16.84 5.92
CA ALA A 301 -28.46 17.02 5.80
C ALA A 301 -28.88 18.49 6.05
N GLN A 302 -28.32 19.14 7.08
CA GLN A 302 -28.59 20.55 7.37
C GLN A 302 -28.11 21.47 6.24
N ARG A 303 -26.91 21.24 5.71
CA ARG A 303 -26.40 21.99 4.56
C ARG A 303 -27.30 21.85 3.33
N ASN A 304 -27.68 20.61 3.00
CA ASN A 304 -28.54 20.36 1.84
C ASN A 304 -29.92 21.01 2.00
N LYS A 305 -30.43 21.13 3.24
CA LYS A 305 -31.65 21.88 3.53
C LYS A 305 -31.49 23.38 3.20
N LEU A 306 -30.38 24.00 3.62
CA LEU A 306 -30.08 25.39 3.28
C LEU A 306 -29.94 25.60 1.77
N ASP A 307 -29.26 24.68 1.07
CA ASP A 307 -29.11 24.73 -0.39
C ASP A 307 -30.49 24.63 -1.09
N ALA A 308 -31.38 23.76 -0.60
CA ALA A 308 -32.74 23.61 -1.15
C ALA A 308 -33.60 24.86 -0.89
N GLU A 309 -33.49 25.48 0.29
CA GLU A 309 -34.20 26.72 0.59
C GLU A 309 -33.69 27.89 -0.27
N ALA A 310 -32.37 28.00 -0.45
CA ALA A 310 -31.76 29.01 -1.32
C ALA A 310 -32.18 28.82 -2.79
N ALA A 311 -32.19 27.58 -3.28
CA ALA A 311 -32.67 27.24 -4.62
C ALA A 311 -34.16 27.61 -4.79
N ARG A 312 -35.00 27.33 -3.78
CA ARG A 312 -36.43 27.67 -3.81
C ARG A 312 -36.66 29.18 -3.85
N ARG A 313 -35.92 29.96 -3.05
CA ARG A 313 -35.98 31.43 -3.08
C ARG A 313 -35.60 31.96 -4.46
N THR A 314 -34.48 31.49 -4.99
CA THR A 314 -34.00 31.87 -6.33
C THR A 314 -35.02 31.53 -7.43
N ALA A 315 -35.68 30.37 -7.34
CA ALA A 315 -36.73 29.98 -8.28
C ALA A 315 -37.97 30.89 -8.18
N THR A 316 -38.35 31.29 -6.96
CA THR A 316 -39.48 32.20 -6.72
C THR A 316 -39.16 33.61 -7.25
N ASP A 317 -37.95 34.11 -7.03
CA ASP A 317 -37.52 35.41 -7.54
C ASP A 317 -37.47 35.42 -9.08
N LYS A 318 -36.98 34.34 -9.71
CA LYS A 318 -37.02 34.18 -11.16
C LYS A 318 -38.43 34.10 -11.71
N ALA A 319 -39.33 33.38 -11.05
CA ALA A 319 -40.74 33.30 -11.45
C ALA A 319 -41.44 34.66 -11.33
N ARG A 320 -41.15 35.42 -10.27
CA ARG A 320 -41.66 36.78 -10.11
C ARG A 320 -41.14 37.71 -11.19
N ALA A 321 -39.83 37.70 -11.47
CA ALA A 321 -39.24 38.50 -12.54
C ALA A 321 -39.81 38.15 -13.92
N ALA A 322 -40.07 36.86 -14.18
CA ALA A 322 -40.71 36.42 -15.43
C ALA A 322 -42.15 36.91 -15.54
N ALA A 323 -42.93 36.83 -14.45
CA ALA A 323 -44.31 37.33 -14.42
C ALA A 323 -44.39 38.86 -14.57
N ASP A 324 -43.46 39.60 -13.94
CA ASP A 324 -43.38 41.07 -14.06
C ASP A 324 -43.05 41.48 -15.51
N GLU A 325 -42.17 40.74 -16.19
CA GLU A 325 -41.84 40.98 -17.61
C GLU A 325 -43.00 40.61 -18.54
N GLU A 326 -43.69 39.49 -18.29
CA GLU A 326 -44.89 39.10 -19.04
C GLU A 326 -46.00 40.15 -18.90
N ALA A 327 -46.24 40.66 -17.68
CA ALA A 327 -47.20 41.73 -17.42
C ALA A 327 -46.82 43.03 -18.15
N ARG A 328 -45.53 43.36 -18.22
CA ARG A 328 -45.03 44.53 -18.96
C ARG A 328 -45.29 44.39 -20.46
N LEU A 329 -45.01 43.24 -21.06
CA LEU A 329 -45.27 42.96 -22.47
C LEU A 329 -46.78 42.99 -22.78
N ALA A 330 -47.61 42.43 -21.90
CA ALA A 330 -49.07 42.48 -22.04
C ALA A 330 -49.62 43.92 -21.98
N ALA A 331 -49.11 44.76 -21.08
CA ALA A 331 -49.51 46.17 -20.99
C ALA A 331 -49.13 46.98 -22.25
N GLN A 332 -47.95 46.71 -22.83
CA GLN A 332 -47.54 47.32 -24.10
C GLN A 332 -48.45 46.89 -25.26
N GLY A 333 -48.79 45.59 -25.34
CA GLY A 333 -49.69 45.04 -26.36
C GLY A 333 -51.15 45.51 -26.24
N ALA A 334 -51.63 45.80 -25.03
CA ALA A 334 -52.96 46.38 -24.81
C ALA A 334 -53.03 47.84 -25.30
N SER A 335 -51.95 48.62 -25.13
CA SER A 335 -51.90 50.00 -25.62
C SER A 335 -51.93 50.08 -27.16
N SER A 336 -51.29 49.13 -27.86
CA SER A 336 -51.29 49.13 -29.32
C SER A 336 -52.63 48.70 -29.92
N ARG A 337 -53.33 47.74 -29.30
CA ARG A 337 -54.69 47.34 -29.72
C ARG A 337 -55.72 48.46 -29.51
N THR A 338 -55.69 49.13 -28.37
CA THR A 338 -56.61 50.24 -28.08
C THR A 338 -56.40 51.43 -29.04
N GLN A 339 -55.15 51.73 -29.42
CA GLN A 339 -54.85 52.73 -30.46
C GLN A 339 -55.36 52.31 -31.84
N ALA A 340 -55.24 51.04 -32.22
CA ALA A 340 -55.73 50.52 -33.50
C ALA A 340 -57.28 50.56 -33.58
N GLU A 341 -57.96 50.14 -32.52
CA GLU A 341 -59.43 50.16 -32.45
C GLU A 341 -60.00 51.59 -32.46
N ALA A 342 -59.34 52.54 -31.80
CA ALA A 342 -59.71 53.96 -31.85
C ALA A 342 -59.56 54.55 -33.27
N ALA A 343 -58.49 54.18 -33.97
CA ALA A 343 -58.26 54.59 -35.35
C ALA A 343 -59.31 54.01 -36.33
N GLU A 344 -59.72 52.75 -36.13
CA GLU A 344 -60.75 52.12 -36.95
C GLU A 344 -62.14 52.74 -36.72
N ARG A 345 -62.50 53.03 -35.46
CA ARG A 345 -63.75 53.73 -35.13
C ARG A 345 -63.81 55.12 -35.74
N ALA A 346 -62.71 55.87 -35.70
CA ALA A 346 -62.63 57.19 -36.33
C ALA A 346 -62.86 57.12 -37.85
N ARG A 347 -62.36 56.08 -38.53
CA ARG A 347 -62.61 55.85 -39.97
C ARG A 347 -64.07 55.54 -40.26
N LYS A 348 -64.69 54.64 -39.49
CA LYS A 348 -66.11 54.27 -39.66
C LYS A 348 -67.04 55.45 -39.43
N GLU A 349 -66.74 56.31 -38.45
CA GLU A 349 -67.56 57.51 -38.20
C GLU A 349 -67.40 58.55 -39.33
N ALA A 350 -66.18 58.74 -39.86
CA ALA A 350 -65.95 59.60 -41.02
C ALA A 350 -66.68 59.10 -42.28
N ASP A 351 -66.71 57.78 -42.50
CA ASP A 351 -67.46 57.18 -43.61
C ASP A 351 -68.98 57.33 -43.41
N ARG A 352 -69.47 57.20 -42.18
CA ARG A 352 -70.89 57.41 -41.85
C ARG A 352 -71.31 58.86 -42.04
N GLN A 353 -70.45 59.82 -41.71
CA GLN A 353 -70.69 61.24 -41.99
C GLN A 353 -70.78 61.51 -43.50
N LYS A 354 -69.85 60.97 -44.30
CA LYS A 354 -69.93 61.08 -45.77
C LYS A 354 -71.20 60.46 -46.33
N GLN A 355 -71.62 59.31 -45.81
CA GLN A 355 -72.87 58.66 -46.22
C GLN A 355 -74.11 59.45 -45.79
N ALA A 356 -74.10 60.06 -44.61
CA ALA A 356 -75.18 60.92 -44.13
C ALA A 356 -75.30 62.21 -44.95
N GLU A 357 -74.19 62.82 -45.34
CA GLU A 357 -74.15 63.96 -46.25
C GLU A 357 -74.68 63.60 -47.65
N ALA A 358 -74.31 62.43 -48.18
CA ALA A 358 -74.84 61.91 -49.45
C ALA A 358 -76.33 61.55 -49.37
N ALA A 359 -76.80 61.04 -48.23
CA ALA A 359 -78.20 60.72 -47.96
C ALA A 359 -79.07 61.99 -47.80
N ALA A 360 -78.55 63.04 -47.17
CA ALA A 360 -79.22 64.33 -47.08
C ALA A 360 -79.38 64.97 -48.48
N ALA A 361 -78.33 64.91 -49.31
CA ALA A 361 -78.39 65.41 -50.69
C ALA A 361 -79.41 64.66 -51.57
N THR A 362 -79.61 63.36 -51.33
CA THR A 362 -80.62 62.55 -52.05
C THR A 362 -82.03 62.72 -51.49
N ALA A 363 -82.18 62.96 -50.18
CA ALA A 363 -83.48 63.26 -49.57
C ALA A 363 -84.04 64.62 -50.06
N ASP A 364 -83.18 65.64 -50.19
CA ASP A 364 -83.58 66.94 -50.74
C ASP A 364 -84.00 66.86 -52.22
N ALA A 365 -83.42 65.93 -52.99
CA ALA A 365 -83.85 65.64 -54.36
C ALA A 365 -85.21 64.91 -54.40
N ASN A 366 -85.45 63.97 -53.49
CA ASN A 366 -86.67 63.17 -53.45
C ASN A 366 -87.89 63.92 -52.90
N VAL A 367 -87.72 64.89 -52.00
CA VAL A 367 -88.84 65.75 -51.54
C VAL A 367 -89.37 66.65 -52.66
N LYS A 368 -88.50 67.06 -53.61
CA LYS A 368 -88.95 67.74 -54.84
C LYS A 368 -89.75 66.82 -55.77
N HIS A 369 -89.35 65.56 -55.92
CA HIS A 369 -90.06 64.61 -56.78
C HIS A 369 -91.34 64.03 -56.16
N ALA A 370 -91.45 63.93 -54.83
CA ALA A 370 -92.62 63.40 -54.14
C ALA A 370 -93.79 64.41 -54.00
N ALA A 371 -93.55 65.70 -54.18
CA ALA A 371 -94.60 66.72 -54.23
C ALA A 371 -95.37 66.71 -55.56
N GLU A 372 -94.78 66.20 -56.64
CA GLU A 372 -95.38 66.14 -57.98
C GLU A 372 -96.11 64.82 -58.27
N ALA A 373 -95.73 63.73 -57.60
CA ALA A 373 -96.27 62.38 -57.87
C ALA A 373 -97.54 62.01 -57.07
N LYS A 374 -97.99 62.85 -56.12
CA LYS A 374 -99.14 62.54 -55.23
C LYS A 374 -100.51 62.96 -55.79
N SER A 375 -100.58 63.52 -57.00
CA SER A 375 -101.86 63.89 -57.66
C SER A 375 -102.35 62.88 -58.69
N MET A 376 -101.63 61.78 -58.93
CA MET A 376 -102.03 60.79 -59.92
C MET A 376 -102.04 59.40 -59.31
N ALA A 377 -103.23 58.79 -59.39
CA ALA A 377 -103.48 57.37 -59.15
C ALA A 377 -103.76 56.94 -57.69
N GLU A 378 -104.73 57.61 -57.05
CA GLU A 378 -105.91 56.87 -56.58
C GLU A 378 -106.60 56.23 -57.80
N LYS A 379 -106.24 55.00 -58.16
CA LYS A 379 -107.01 54.12 -59.05
C LYS A 379 -106.48 52.69 -58.99
N ALA A 380 -107.42 51.78 -58.72
CA ALA A 380 -107.39 50.33 -58.97
C ALA A 380 -106.56 49.45 -58.01
N ALA A 381 -107.33 48.79 -57.14
CA ALA A 381 -106.98 47.61 -56.37
C ALA A 381 -106.64 46.39 -57.23
N ALA A 382 -105.86 45.44 -56.68
CA ALA A 382 -106.28 44.04 -56.42
C ALA A 382 -105.10 43.06 -56.31
N GLY A 383 -105.21 42.12 -55.36
CA GLY A 383 -104.59 40.78 -55.41
C GLY A 383 -103.39 40.55 -54.48
N THR A 384 -103.60 39.99 -53.27
CA THR A 384 -103.41 38.56 -52.89
C THR A 384 -101.96 38.06 -52.85
N THR A 385 -101.42 37.70 -51.68
CA THR A 385 -101.32 36.31 -51.13
C THR A 385 -100.51 36.28 -49.82
N GLU A 386 -100.67 35.18 -49.09
CA GLU A 386 -100.53 34.92 -47.65
C GLU A 386 -99.12 34.32 -47.27
N PRO A 387 -98.86 33.60 -46.15
CA PRO A 387 -98.07 34.09 -45.01
C PRO A 387 -96.83 33.22 -44.60
N THR A 388 -96.07 33.74 -43.61
CA THR A 388 -95.33 33.09 -42.48
C THR A 388 -94.71 31.68 -42.59
N ALA A 389 -93.47 31.50 -42.10
CA ALA A 389 -93.10 30.34 -41.26
C ALA A 389 -91.74 30.55 -40.52
N ASP A 390 -91.73 30.03 -39.29
CA ASP A 390 -90.76 30.15 -38.21
C ASP A 390 -89.74 28.99 -38.19
N LYS A 391 -88.67 29.15 -37.39
CA LYS A 391 -87.66 28.15 -36.97
C LYS A 391 -88.30 26.84 -36.42
N PRO A 392 -87.62 25.66 -36.34
CA PRO A 392 -86.42 25.45 -35.50
C PRO A 392 -85.45 24.27 -35.89
N ALA A 393 -84.39 24.08 -35.10
CA ALA A 393 -83.41 22.97 -35.11
C ALA A 393 -83.96 21.67 -34.45
N PRO A 394 -83.21 20.58 -34.12
CA PRO A 394 -81.84 20.10 -34.47
C PRO A 394 -81.79 18.57 -34.80
N ALA A 395 -80.61 17.96 -35.06
CA ALA A 395 -80.32 16.54 -34.72
C ALA A 395 -78.85 16.13 -34.94
N GLN A 396 -78.27 15.40 -33.98
CA GLN A 396 -77.00 14.67 -34.03
C GLN A 396 -77.25 13.14 -34.01
N LYS A 397 -76.33 12.36 -34.61
CA LYS A 397 -75.72 11.06 -34.18
C LYS A 397 -74.91 10.53 -35.37
N MET A 398 -73.77 9.86 -35.24
CA MET A 398 -73.56 8.46 -34.83
C MET A 398 -72.06 8.25 -34.57
N ALA A 399 -71.65 7.52 -33.53
CA ALA A 399 -71.00 6.18 -33.58
C ALA A 399 -69.70 6.29 -32.72
N ALA A 400 -69.18 5.30 -31.97
CA ALA A 400 -69.51 3.90 -31.74
C ALA A 400 -68.61 3.30 -30.61
N LEU A 401 -69.19 2.34 -29.85
CA LEU A 401 -68.60 1.06 -29.37
C LEU A 401 -67.53 1.04 -28.22
N PRO A 402 -67.39 -0.11 -27.49
CA PRO A 402 -67.44 -0.15 -26.03
C PRO A 402 -66.34 -0.99 -25.32
N SER A 403 -66.48 -1.03 -23.98
CA SER A 403 -66.21 -2.15 -23.04
C SER A 403 -64.88 -2.91 -23.03
N ALA A 404 -64.17 -2.67 -21.93
CA ALA A 404 -63.66 -3.64 -20.94
C ALA A 404 -63.41 -5.10 -21.39
N GLY A 405 -62.16 -5.49 -21.22
CA GLY A 405 -61.71 -6.86 -20.99
C GLY A 405 -60.49 -6.82 -20.05
N GLU A 406 -60.64 -7.42 -18.88
CA GLU A 406 -59.63 -7.57 -17.84
C GLU A 406 -58.36 -8.25 -18.38
N THR A 407 -57.19 -7.70 -18.05
CA THR A 407 -55.92 -8.41 -18.16
C THR A 407 -55.12 -8.25 -16.87
N SER A 408 -54.60 -9.40 -16.46
CA SER A 408 -53.83 -9.70 -15.27
C SER A 408 -52.81 -8.64 -14.87
N ARG A 409 -52.80 -8.30 -13.58
CA ARG A 409 -51.63 -7.74 -12.89
C ARG A 409 -50.47 -8.73 -12.98
N GLN A 410 -49.59 -8.55 -13.97
CA GLN A 410 -48.22 -9.02 -13.87
C GLN A 410 -47.44 -7.99 -13.07
N ALA A 411 -47.03 -8.40 -11.87
CA ALA A 411 -46.06 -7.69 -11.06
C ALA A 411 -44.77 -7.51 -11.88
N ALA A 412 -44.25 -6.28 -11.89
CA ALA A 412 -42.90 -6.01 -12.40
C ALA A 412 -41.89 -6.92 -11.69
N PRO A 413 -40.87 -7.45 -12.41
CA PRO A 413 -39.87 -8.31 -11.78
C PRO A 413 -39.10 -7.52 -10.72
N ASN A 414 -39.06 -8.07 -9.51
CA ASN A 414 -38.34 -7.52 -8.38
C ASN A 414 -36.84 -7.38 -8.72
N PRO A 415 -36.25 -6.16 -8.71
CA PRO A 415 -34.86 -5.95 -9.11
C PRO A 415 -33.81 -6.58 -8.16
N ASP A 416 -34.24 -7.19 -7.04
CA ASP A 416 -33.39 -7.86 -6.07
C ASP A 416 -33.43 -9.40 -6.12
N ALA A 417 -34.30 -10.00 -6.94
CA ALA A 417 -34.46 -11.46 -6.99
C ALA A 417 -33.27 -12.22 -7.61
N ASP A 418 -32.38 -11.52 -8.33
CA ASP A 418 -31.22 -12.09 -9.04
C ASP A 418 -29.87 -11.68 -8.42
N LEU A 419 -29.89 -11.03 -7.24
CA LEU A 419 -28.68 -10.51 -6.60
C LEU A 419 -27.66 -11.61 -6.22
N PRO A 420 -28.06 -12.74 -5.60
CA PRO A 420 -27.10 -13.78 -5.22
C PRO A 420 -26.42 -14.41 -6.45
N ARG A 421 -27.20 -14.68 -7.51
CA ARG A 421 -26.69 -15.30 -8.74
C ARG A 421 -25.68 -14.40 -9.46
N ARG A 422 -25.97 -13.10 -9.55
CA ARG A 422 -25.05 -12.11 -10.13
C ARG A 422 -23.76 -11.98 -9.32
N LEU A 423 -23.86 -11.98 -7.99
CA LEU A 423 -22.70 -11.91 -7.12
C LEU A 423 -21.85 -13.19 -7.20
N GLN A 424 -22.47 -14.36 -7.25
CA GLN A 424 -21.77 -15.63 -7.46
C GLN A 424 -21.00 -15.64 -8.79
N ALA A 425 -21.63 -15.23 -9.89
CA ALA A 425 -20.96 -15.16 -11.21
C ALA A 425 -19.75 -14.20 -11.22
N GLU A 426 -19.87 -13.06 -10.54
CA GLU A 426 -18.79 -12.08 -10.46
C GLU A 426 -17.64 -12.57 -9.55
N LEU A 427 -17.95 -13.27 -8.46
CA LEU A 427 -16.95 -13.89 -7.59
C LEU A 427 -16.16 -14.98 -8.32
N ASP A 428 -16.85 -15.81 -9.11
CA ASP A 428 -16.21 -16.83 -9.94
C ASP A 428 -15.30 -16.19 -11.02
N ARG A 429 -15.78 -15.12 -11.67
CA ARG A 429 -14.98 -14.34 -12.65
C ARG A 429 -13.67 -13.84 -12.07
N VAL A 430 -13.65 -13.36 -10.83
CA VAL A 430 -12.42 -12.90 -10.15
C VAL A 430 -11.62 -14.05 -9.54
N GLY A 431 -12.00 -15.30 -9.81
CA GLY A 431 -11.29 -16.53 -9.44
C GLY A 431 -11.55 -17.01 -8.02
N CYS A 432 -12.56 -16.48 -7.34
CA CYS A 432 -12.98 -16.94 -6.02
C CYS A 432 -14.06 -18.01 -6.21
N ASP A 433 -13.67 -19.27 -6.07
CA ASP A 433 -14.52 -20.43 -6.35
C ASP A 433 -15.80 -20.43 -5.49
N VAL A 434 -16.95 -20.28 -6.16
CA VAL A 434 -18.29 -20.31 -5.58
C VAL A 434 -18.95 -21.68 -5.70
N GLY A 435 -18.36 -22.63 -6.44
CA GLY A 435 -19.02 -23.84 -6.91
C GLY A 435 -19.93 -23.56 -8.11
N GLU A 436 -21.15 -24.09 -8.09
CA GLU A 436 -22.14 -23.82 -9.14
C GLU A 436 -22.85 -22.47 -8.91
N VAL A 437 -23.07 -21.71 -9.98
CA VAL A 437 -23.83 -20.44 -9.94
C VAL A 437 -25.33 -20.74 -10.02
N ASP A 438 -25.90 -21.10 -8.88
CA ASP A 438 -27.28 -21.58 -8.71
C ASP A 438 -28.26 -20.48 -8.22
N GLY A 439 -27.74 -19.33 -7.77
CA GLY A 439 -28.53 -18.26 -7.16
C GLY A 439 -28.90 -18.50 -5.70
N ILE A 440 -28.41 -19.57 -5.08
CA ILE A 440 -28.63 -19.90 -3.67
C ILE A 440 -27.41 -19.45 -2.86
N TRP A 441 -27.59 -18.50 -1.94
CA TRP A 441 -26.49 -18.00 -1.11
C TRP A 441 -26.14 -18.97 0.02
N GLY A 442 -25.40 -20.03 -0.32
CA GLY A 442 -24.98 -21.09 0.60
C GLY A 442 -23.49 -21.03 0.98
N ALA A 443 -23.02 -22.06 1.69
CA ALA A 443 -21.66 -22.11 2.23
C ALA A 443 -20.53 -21.95 1.18
N GLY A 444 -20.76 -22.36 -0.07
CA GLY A 444 -19.83 -22.12 -1.18
C GLY A 444 -19.65 -20.63 -1.47
N SER A 445 -20.75 -19.91 -1.64
CA SER A 445 -20.74 -18.47 -1.90
C SER A 445 -20.19 -17.65 -0.73
N GLN A 446 -20.49 -18.07 0.51
CA GLN A 446 -19.93 -17.45 1.71
C GLN A 446 -18.40 -17.59 1.79
N ARG A 447 -17.86 -18.79 1.45
CA ARG A 447 -16.41 -19.03 1.38
C ARG A 447 -15.76 -18.23 0.26
N ALA A 448 -16.40 -18.12 -0.90
CA ALA A 448 -15.91 -17.32 -2.02
C ALA A 448 -15.83 -15.83 -1.67
N LEU A 449 -16.88 -15.28 -1.06
CA LEU A 449 -16.88 -13.88 -0.61
C LEU A 449 -15.87 -13.65 0.53
N SER A 450 -15.68 -14.63 1.41
CA SER A 450 -14.62 -14.60 2.43
C SER A 450 -13.22 -14.59 1.81
N ALA A 451 -12.99 -15.38 0.77
CA ALA A 451 -11.72 -15.39 0.03
C ALA A 451 -11.50 -14.05 -0.70
N PHE A 452 -12.54 -13.51 -1.34
CA PHE A 452 -12.49 -12.20 -1.94
C PHE A 452 -12.14 -11.12 -0.91
N ASN A 453 -12.77 -11.11 0.26
CA ASN A 453 -12.45 -10.18 1.34
C ASN A 453 -10.98 -10.24 1.75
N ARG A 454 -10.43 -11.45 1.92
CA ARG A 454 -9.02 -11.63 2.28
C ARG A 454 -8.05 -11.09 1.22
N HIS A 455 -8.34 -11.33 -0.07
CA HIS A 455 -7.41 -11.00 -1.15
C HIS A 455 -7.62 -9.60 -1.75
N ALA A 456 -8.83 -9.04 -1.66
CA ALA A 456 -9.16 -7.68 -2.08
C ALA A 456 -8.97 -6.65 -0.96
N GLY A 457 -8.74 -7.07 0.29
CA GLY A 457 -8.64 -6.19 1.46
C GLY A 457 -9.98 -5.58 1.89
N THR A 458 -11.10 -6.25 1.61
CA THR A 458 -12.45 -5.77 1.92
C THR A 458 -13.07 -6.51 3.12
N ARG A 459 -14.15 -5.96 3.69
CA ARG A 459 -14.85 -6.52 4.85
C ARG A 459 -16.37 -6.57 4.62
N PHE A 460 -16.81 -7.31 3.61
CA PHE A 460 -18.25 -7.54 3.39
C PHE A 460 -18.77 -8.65 4.30
N ASP A 461 -20.02 -8.54 4.77
CA ASP A 461 -20.70 -9.63 5.48
C ASP A 461 -20.84 -10.83 4.55
N THR A 462 -20.23 -11.95 4.94
CA THR A 462 -20.23 -13.16 4.11
C THR A 462 -21.55 -13.88 4.13
N SER A 463 -22.40 -13.65 5.14
CA SER A 463 -23.69 -14.34 5.31
C SER A 463 -24.79 -13.85 4.36
N LEU A 464 -24.61 -12.66 3.76
CA LEU A 464 -25.62 -12.00 2.92
C LEU A 464 -25.05 -11.64 1.54
N ALA A 465 -25.83 -11.89 0.49
CA ALA A 465 -25.56 -11.31 -0.82
C ALA A 465 -25.92 -9.82 -0.81
N SER A 466 -24.93 -8.93 -0.97
CA SER A 466 -25.15 -7.48 -0.92
C SER A 466 -24.80 -6.80 -2.24
N ARG A 467 -25.54 -5.74 -2.59
CA ARG A 467 -25.26 -4.90 -3.77
C ARG A 467 -23.87 -4.25 -3.68
N ALA A 468 -23.48 -3.83 -2.48
CA ALA A 468 -22.15 -3.27 -2.23
C ALA A 468 -21.01 -4.27 -2.53
N ALA A 469 -21.18 -5.55 -2.17
CA ALA A 469 -20.22 -6.58 -2.54
C ALA A 469 -20.19 -6.80 -4.06
N LEU A 470 -21.34 -6.81 -4.72
CA LEU A 470 -21.43 -6.98 -6.18
C LEU A 470 -20.70 -5.87 -6.94
N ASP A 471 -20.91 -4.61 -6.55
CA ASP A 471 -20.26 -3.47 -7.21
C ASP A 471 -18.74 -3.46 -6.95
N ALA A 472 -18.31 -3.86 -5.76
CA ALA A 472 -16.89 -3.97 -5.41
C ALA A 472 -16.17 -5.09 -6.19
N VAL A 473 -16.83 -6.24 -6.40
CA VAL A 473 -16.27 -7.34 -7.21
C VAL A 473 -16.22 -6.95 -8.69
N ARG A 474 -17.25 -6.29 -9.21
CA ARG A 474 -17.29 -5.75 -10.59
C ARG A 474 -16.17 -4.75 -10.88
N GLY A 475 -15.80 -3.94 -9.89
CA GLY A 475 -14.69 -2.98 -10.01
C GLY A 475 -13.31 -3.63 -10.24
N LYS A 476 -13.16 -4.94 -10.03
CA LYS A 476 -11.89 -5.65 -10.22
C LYS A 476 -11.75 -6.18 -11.65
N ARG A 477 -10.75 -5.64 -12.37
CA ARG A 477 -10.46 -5.94 -13.78
C ARG A 477 -9.66 -7.25 -13.99
N GLY A 478 -9.16 -7.88 -12.93
CA GLY A 478 -8.36 -9.10 -13.00
C GLY A 478 -8.70 -10.10 -11.90
N ARG A 479 -8.05 -11.27 -11.94
CA ARG A 479 -8.20 -12.33 -10.94
C ARG A 479 -7.70 -11.83 -9.57
N VAL A 480 -8.54 -11.95 -8.55
CA VAL A 480 -8.26 -11.52 -7.17
C VAL A 480 -7.87 -12.72 -6.30
N CYS A 481 -8.60 -13.83 -6.41
CA CYS A 481 -8.30 -15.03 -5.64
C CYS A 481 -7.24 -15.89 -6.36
N PRO A 482 -6.24 -16.43 -5.64
CA PRO A 482 -5.19 -17.26 -6.22
C PRO A 482 -5.76 -18.57 -6.79
N LEU A 483 -5.15 -19.07 -7.86
CA LEU A 483 -5.57 -20.29 -8.52
C LEU A 483 -5.22 -21.51 -7.65
N GLN A 484 -6.23 -22.21 -7.14
CA GLN A 484 -6.04 -23.40 -6.31
C GLN A 484 -5.70 -24.60 -7.19
N CYS A 485 -4.46 -25.07 -7.09
CA CYS A 485 -4.02 -26.26 -7.79
C CYS A 485 -4.21 -27.51 -6.93
N GLY A 486 -4.60 -28.62 -7.58
CA GLY A 486 -4.70 -29.92 -6.93
C GLY A 486 -3.37 -30.37 -6.31
N ARG A 487 -3.44 -31.35 -5.39
CA ARG A 487 -2.27 -31.89 -4.67
C ARG A 487 -1.17 -32.29 -5.66
N GLY A 488 0.05 -31.81 -5.41
CA GLY A 488 1.20 -32.06 -6.29
C GLY A 488 1.42 -31.02 -7.39
N SER A 489 0.61 -29.97 -7.51
CA SER A 489 0.80 -28.90 -8.49
C SER A 489 0.79 -27.51 -7.84
N HIS A 490 1.48 -26.54 -8.43
CA HIS A 490 1.46 -25.14 -8.00
C HIS A 490 1.18 -24.23 -9.20
N ALA A 491 0.64 -23.04 -8.95
CA ALA A 491 0.25 -22.11 -10.01
C ALA A 491 1.47 -21.36 -10.55
N VAL A 492 1.70 -21.43 -11.87
CA VAL A 492 2.70 -20.63 -12.59
C VAL A 492 2.03 -20.03 -13.82
N GLY A 493 2.05 -18.70 -13.95
CA GLY A 493 1.50 -18.00 -15.12
C GLY A 493 0.02 -18.27 -15.40
N GLY A 494 -0.79 -18.50 -14.35
CA GLY A 494 -2.22 -18.79 -14.49
C GLY A 494 -2.56 -20.24 -14.88
N ARG A 495 -1.58 -21.15 -14.87
CA ARG A 495 -1.78 -22.59 -15.09
C ARG A 495 -1.22 -23.39 -13.90
N CYS A 496 -1.89 -24.48 -13.54
CA CYS A 496 -1.32 -25.43 -12.58
C CYS A 496 -0.23 -26.24 -13.25
N VAL A 497 1.00 -26.12 -12.75
CA VAL A 497 2.13 -26.93 -13.18
C VAL A 497 2.50 -27.92 -12.08
N ALA A 498 2.90 -29.11 -12.49
CA ALA A 498 3.39 -30.16 -11.61
C ALA A 498 4.62 -29.67 -10.81
N SER A 499 4.55 -29.67 -9.48
CA SER A 499 5.70 -29.42 -8.61
C SER A 499 6.78 -30.49 -8.80
N ALA A 500 8.00 -30.12 -9.18
CA ALA A 500 9.08 -31.08 -9.37
C ALA A 500 9.32 -31.92 -8.09
N CYS A 501 9.48 -33.24 -8.24
CA CYS A 501 9.79 -34.10 -7.11
C CYS A 501 11.22 -33.84 -6.60
N ARG A 502 11.42 -33.99 -5.28
CA ARG A 502 12.77 -33.91 -4.70
C ARG A 502 13.69 -34.96 -5.32
N ARG A 503 14.99 -34.67 -5.37
CA ARG A 503 16.00 -35.59 -5.90
C ARG A 503 15.91 -36.96 -5.20
N GLY A 504 15.77 -38.03 -5.98
CA GLY A 504 15.54 -39.39 -5.46
C GLY A 504 14.07 -39.81 -5.33
N PHE A 505 13.12 -38.99 -5.80
CA PHE A 505 11.70 -39.30 -5.86
C PHE A 505 11.17 -39.09 -7.30
N ALA A 506 10.26 -39.95 -7.76
CA ALA A 506 9.54 -39.81 -9.03
C ALA A 506 8.03 -39.83 -8.76
N ARG A 507 7.25 -39.25 -9.68
CA ARG A 507 5.79 -39.32 -9.60
C ARG A 507 5.30 -40.72 -9.97
N ASP A 508 4.36 -41.23 -9.19
CA ASP A 508 3.48 -42.32 -9.62
C ASP A 508 2.34 -41.77 -10.50
N ASP A 509 1.50 -42.69 -11.02
CA ASP A 509 0.37 -42.37 -11.91
C ASP A 509 -0.70 -41.50 -11.21
N ASP A 510 -0.71 -41.48 -9.87
CA ASP A 510 -1.56 -40.63 -9.04
C ASP A 510 -0.96 -39.22 -8.81
N GLY A 511 0.21 -38.94 -9.38
CA GLY A 511 0.89 -37.65 -9.28
C GLY A 511 1.62 -37.42 -7.95
N VAL A 512 1.82 -38.45 -7.14
CA VAL A 512 2.48 -38.40 -5.83
C VAL A 512 3.97 -38.74 -5.97
N CYS A 513 4.83 -37.89 -5.42
CA CYS A 513 6.27 -38.14 -5.41
C CYS A 513 6.63 -39.27 -4.45
N ARG A 514 7.01 -40.43 -4.98
CA ARG A 514 7.51 -41.60 -4.22
C ARG A 514 9.00 -41.82 -4.46
N PRO A 515 9.73 -42.38 -3.47
CA PRO A 515 11.17 -42.61 -3.62
C PRO A 515 11.43 -43.61 -4.74
N VAL A 516 12.32 -43.26 -5.68
CA VAL A 516 12.79 -44.22 -6.69
C VAL A 516 13.83 -45.13 -6.05
N GLY A 517 13.54 -46.44 -6.01
CA GLY A 517 14.49 -47.44 -5.53
C GLY A 517 15.81 -47.34 -6.30
N ARG A 518 16.94 -47.41 -5.58
CA ARG A 518 18.28 -47.39 -6.21
C ARG A 518 18.48 -48.68 -7.00
N VAL A 519 18.20 -48.65 -8.30
CA VAL A 519 18.73 -49.65 -9.23
C VAL A 519 20.23 -49.35 -9.40
N GLY A 520 21.07 -50.32 -9.02
CA GLY A 520 22.52 -50.22 -9.15
C GLY A 520 22.91 -49.91 -10.59
N ARG A 521 23.58 -48.77 -10.82
CA ARG A 521 24.05 -48.40 -12.14
C ARG A 521 25.36 -49.11 -12.45
N SER A 522 25.30 -50.02 -13.41
CA SER A 522 26.43 -50.42 -14.25
C SER A 522 27.05 -49.18 -14.90
N ARG A 523 28.39 -49.17 -15.00
CA ARG A 523 29.20 -48.09 -15.60
C ARG A 523 28.80 -47.83 -17.06
N PRO A 524 28.65 -46.57 -17.52
CA PRO A 524 28.51 -46.28 -18.94
C PRO A 524 29.88 -46.10 -19.61
N ASP A 525 29.95 -46.54 -20.86
CA ASP A 525 31.10 -46.54 -21.75
C ASP A 525 31.69 -45.14 -22.02
N ARG A 526 33.00 -45.13 -22.27
CA ARG A 526 33.80 -43.95 -22.68
C ARG A 526 33.24 -43.37 -23.98
N TYR A 527 32.99 -42.06 -23.96
CA TYR A 527 32.87 -41.22 -25.14
C TYR A 527 34.26 -40.68 -25.49
N ASP A 528 34.78 -41.00 -26.67
CA ASP A 528 36.06 -40.51 -27.21
C ASP A 528 35.92 -39.04 -27.68
N ASP A 529 36.78 -38.16 -27.16
CA ASP A 529 36.92 -36.77 -27.61
C ASP A 529 38.02 -36.65 -28.68
N PRO A 530 37.73 -36.15 -29.90
CA PRO A 530 38.69 -36.10 -31.01
C PRO A 530 39.47 -34.78 -31.14
N TYR A 531 39.84 -34.10 -30.05
CA TYR A 531 40.59 -32.82 -30.13
C TYR A 531 41.88 -32.67 -29.30
N GLU A 532 42.64 -33.75 -29.05
CA GLU A 532 44.04 -33.62 -28.60
C GLU A 532 45.04 -34.26 -29.57
N ARG A 533 45.27 -33.60 -30.71
CA ARG A 533 46.49 -33.76 -31.50
C ARG A 533 47.25 -32.45 -31.51
N ARG A 534 48.33 -32.37 -30.71
CA ARG A 534 49.61 -31.69 -31.02
C ARG A 534 50.49 -31.60 -29.76
N ARG A 535 51.48 -32.50 -29.64
CA ARG A 535 52.91 -32.19 -29.38
C ARG A 535 53.75 -33.47 -29.31
N PRO A 536 55.02 -33.42 -29.78
CA PRO A 536 55.81 -34.61 -30.10
C PRO A 536 56.51 -35.22 -28.88
N ARG A 537 56.48 -36.55 -28.77
CA ARG A 537 57.24 -37.33 -27.78
C ARG A 537 58.72 -37.38 -28.18
N ARG A 538 59.59 -36.79 -27.35
CA ARG A 538 61.03 -37.09 -27.34
C ARG A 538 61.28 -38.37 -26.54
N GLN A 539 61.92 -39.31 -27.25
CA GLN A 539 62.89 -40.34 -26.86
C GLN A 539 62.85 -40.91 -25.43
N ALA A 540 62.70 -42.25 -25.41
CA ALA A 540 62.83 -43.11 -24.26
C ALA A 540 64.27 -43.24 -23.77
N ALA A 541 64.44 -43.33 -22.45
CA ALA A 541 65.51 -44.07 -21.79
C ALA A 541 64.93 -44.81 -20.56
N PRO A 542 65.47 -45.98 -20.17
CA PRO A 542 64.74 -46.96 -19.36
C PRO A 542 65.21 -47.02 -17.90
N VAL A 543 64.61 -47.97 -17.15
CA VAL A 543 65.14 -48.68 -15.97
C VAL A 543 64.45 -48.36 -14.61
N ARG A 544 63.49 -49.25 -14.27
CA ARG A 544 63.45 -50.16 -13.10
C ARG A 544 62.53 -49.92 -11.88
N VAL A 545 61.94 -51.05 -11.51
CA VAL A 545 61.46 -51.59 -10.22
C VAL A 545 60.03 -51.22 -9.78
N GLU A 546 59.19 -52.26 -9.81
CA GLU A 546 57.91 -52.41 -9.11
C GLU A 546 57.98 -52.01 -7.64
N ARG A 547 57.00 -51.23 -7.19
CA ARG A 547 56.53 -51.24 -5.80
C ARG A 547 55.01 -51.24 -5.73
N ALA A 548 54.53 -52.13 -4.86
CA ALA A 548 53.16 -52.45 -4.48
C ALA A 548 52.29 -51.25 -4.07
N PRO A 549 50.95 -51.40 -4.05
CA PRO A 549 50.01 -50.32 -3.71
C PRO A 549 50.07 -49.89 -2.24
N PRO A 550 49.65 -48.65 -1.91
CA PRO A 550 49.76 -48.10 -0.56
C PRO A 550 48.71 -48.70 0.39
N VAL A 551 49.19 -49.24 1.50
CA VAL A 551 48.38 -49.65 2.66
C VAL A 551 47.85 -48.42 3.39
N ALA A 552 46.54 -48.39 3.64
CA ALA A 552 45.86 -47.38 4.43
C ALA A 552 46.44 -47.33 5.87
N ARG A 553 46.92 -46.16 6.29
CA ARG A 553 47.36 -45.91 7.66
C ARG A 553 46.14 -45.65 8.55
N HIS A 554 45.74 -46.63 9.36
CA HIS A 554 44.93 -46.38 10.54
C HIS A 554 45.84 -45.84 11.66
N GLY A 555 45.36 -44.82 12.39
CA GLY A 555 46.07 -44.23 13.53
C GLY A 555 46.29 -45.22 14.68
N PRO A 556 47.17 -44.90 15.66
CA PRO A 556 47.50 -45.82 16.75
C PRO A 556 46.28 -46.10 17.64
N GLN A 557 45.87 -47.37 17.70
CA GLN A 557 44.81 -47.85 18.57
C GLN A 557 45.34 -48.02 20.01
N VAL A 558 44.56 -47.65 21.01
CA VAL A 558 44.88 -47.74 22.45
C VAL A 558 43.81 -48.58 23.14
N ILE A 559 44.20 -49.46 24.04
CA ILE A 559 43.31 -50.28 24.87
C ILE A 559 43.46 -49.84 26.32
N CYS A 560 42.34 -49.70 27.04
CA CYS A 560 42.30 -49.32 28.44
C CYS A 560 41.63 -50.42 29.27
N ASP A 561 42.27 -50.78 30.38
CA ASP A 561 41.73 -51.66 31.43
C ASP A 561 41.85 -51.00 32.81
N ASP A 562 41.46 -51.71 33.86
CA ASP A 562 41.48 -51.21 35.25
C ASP A 562 42.89 -50.85 35.77
N HIS A 563 43.95 -51.19 35.01
CA HIS A 563 45.34 -50.89 35.32
C HIS A 563 45.97 -49.82 34.40
N GLY A 564 45.20 -49.26 33.45
CA GLY A 564 45.59 -48.12 32.63
C GLY A 564 45.45 -48.33 31.11
N CYS A 565 45.82 -47.30 30.35
CA CYS A 565 45.72 -47.29 28.89
C CYS A 565 47.08 -47.54 28.22
N ARG A 566 47.15 -48.51 27.30
CA ARG A 566 48.37 -48.85 26.55
C ARG A 566 48.13 -48.99 25.04
N PRO A 567 49.12 -48.65 24.18
CA PRO A 567 48.99 -48.79 22.73
C PRO A 567 48.98 -50.26 22.28
N VAL A 568 48.24 -50.55 21.22
CA VAL A 568 48.16 -51.88 20.60
C VAL A 568 49.47 -52.19 19.85
N ARG A 569 49.99 -53.43 20.00
CA ARG A 569 51.24 -53.83 19.32
C ARG A 569 51.04 -53.87 17.80
N ARG A 570 52.09 -53.54 17.05
CA ARG A 570 52.10 -53.62 15.58
C ARG A 570 51.71 -55.04 15.14
N GLY A 571 50.70 -55.15 14.27
CA GLY A 571 50.16 -56.43 13.78
C GLY A 571 48.91 -56.93 14.51
N CYS A 572 48.49 -56.25 15.59
CA CYS A 572 47.29 -56.61 16.34
C CYS A 572 46.21 -55.51 16.24
N ARG A 573 44.95 -55.85 16.50
CA ARG A 573 43.81 -54.92 16.57
C ARG A 573 43.13 -55.00 17.94
N ALA A 574 42.50 -53.90 18.37
CA ALA A 574 41.62 -53.93 19.53
C ALA A 574 40.32 -54.68 19.18
N GLY A 575 39.93 -55.66 20.01
CA GLY A 575 38.70 -56.44 19.86
C GLY A 575 37.98 -56.60 21.20
N LEU A 576 36.69 -56.91 21.17
CA LEU A 576 35.92 -57.21 22.38
C LEU A 576 36.01 -58.71 22.65
N ALA A 577 36.59 -59.11 23.78
CA ALA A 577 36.42 -60.46 24.32
C ALA A 577 35.30 -60.44 25.36
N ASN A 578 34.56 -61.55 25.50
CA ASN A 578 33.37 -61.67 26.35
C ASN A 578 33.59 -61.10 27.77
N GLY A 579 33.16 -59.84 27.96
CA GLY A 579 33.40 -59.00 29.12
C GLY A 579 33.37 -57.50 28.75
N PRO A 580 33.35 -56.57 29.72
CA PRO A 580 33.21 -55.13 29.45
C PRO A 580 34.49 -54.44 28.95
N PHE A 581 35.61 -55.15 28.86
CA PHE A 581 36.92 -54.59 28.52
C PHE A 581 37.40 -55.00 27.13
N GLN A 582 38.03 -54.06 26.42
CA GLN A 582 38.68 -54.33 25.13
C GLN A 582 39.95 -55.16 25.36
N SER A 583 40.14 -56.22 24.57
CA SER A 583 41.34 -57.05 24.58
C SER A 583 42.06 -57.00 23.24
N GLN A 584 43.35 -57.32 23.26
CA GLN A 584 44.18 -57.28 22.08
C GLN A 584 44.03 -58.59 21.29
N VAL A 585 43.61 -58.49 20.02
CA VAL A 585 43.49 -59.64 19.11
C VAL A 585 44.58 -59.52 18.05
N CYS A 586 45.46 -60.52 17.99
CA CYS A 586 46.52 -60.62 16.98
C CYS A 586 46.18 -61.82 16.08
N ASP A 587 46.18 -61.62 14.76
CA ASP A 587 46.06 -62.71 13.79
C ASP A 587 47.43 -63.35 13.53
#